data_AF-A0A246DSL8-F1
#
_entry.id   AF-A0A246DSL8-F1
#
_cell.length_a   1.000
_cell.length_b   1.000
_cell.length_c   1.000
_cell.angle_alpha   90.00
_cell.angle_beta   90.00
_cell.angle_gamma   90.00
#
_symmetry.space_group_name_H-M   'P 1'
#
loop_
_entity.id
_entity.type
_entity.pdbx_description
1 polymer ?
#
loop_
_entity_poly.entity_id
_entity_poly.type
_entity_poly.pdbx_seq_one_letter_code
_entity_poly.pdbx_strand_id
1 'polypeptide(L)'
;MRIPLPSCYFAETKDGSHLVIDGVQRITTVLKFFNNEFALEEMTAFPDLEGKKFSELGTYRAELESTTIRCVILRRENPDELVTEIFARLNKGSVSLSDQEIRHALYPGDFDKLLNELAENKIIKDFGLGKEGKGKRDAREAEELVLRFFSFYESPEEYEGNLSKFLDKYMKTASSYSTEELDALKKNFKNALDACLIVFSQEEVFSAFIDLCTSDSFKKSTAGGLQRDKEDVI
;
A
#
# COMPACT_ATOMS: atom_id res chain seq x y z
N MET A 1 -13.82 -29.46 -11.87
CA MET A 1 -14.29 -28.14 -12.33
C MET A 1 -13.29 -27.11 -11.81
N ARG A 2 -12.61 -26.34 -12.68
CA ARG A 2 -11.66 -25.32 -12.22
C ARG A 2 -12.43 -24.03 -11.96
N ILE A 3 -12.58 -23.66 -10.69
CA ILE A 3 -13.15 -22.36 -10.33
C ILE A 3 -12.09 -21.30 -10.67
N PRO A 4 -12.39 -20.31 -11.52
CA PRO A 4 -11.41 -19.30 -11.88
C PRO A 4 -11.04 -18.47 -10.65
N LEU A 5 -9.75 -18.45 -10.32
CA LEU A 5 -9.21 -17.49 -9.35
C LEU A 5 -9.08 -16.12 -10.01
N PRO A 6 -9.32 -15.02 -9.29
CA PRO A 6 -9.01 -13.70 -9.81
C PRO A 6 -7.53 -13.61 -10.20
N SER A 7 -7.20 -12.77 -11.18
CA SER A 7 -5.81 -12.53 -11.54
C SER A 7 -5.04 -11.88 -10.39
N CYS A 8 -3.72 -12.04 -10.39
CA CYS A 8 -2.79 -11.24 -9.59
C CYS A 8 -2.11 -10.20 -10.50
N TYR A 9 -1.77 -9.04 -9.94
CA TYR A 9 -1.17 -7.93 -10.68
C TYR A 9 0.22 -7.62 -10.14
N PHE A 10 1.17 -7.41 -11.05
CA PHE A 10 2.57 -7.17 -10.74
C PHE A 10 3.09 -5.96 -11.49
N ALA A 11 3.96 -5.17 -10.86
CA ALA A 11 4.73 -4.13 -11.51
C ALA A 11 6.14 -4.65 -11.81
N GLU A 12 6.63 -4.40 -13.02
CA GLU A 12 8.01 -4.68 -13.38
C GLU A 12 8.94 -3.57 -12.85
N THR A 13 10.01 -3.97 -12.15
CA THR A 13 11.01 -3.06 -11.59
C THR A 13 12.15 -2.79 -12.57
N LYS A 14 13.05 -1.84 -12.24
CA LYS A 14 14.23 -1.50 -13.08
C LYS A 14 15.18 -2.70 -13.28
N ASP A 15 15.27 -3.61 -12.32
CA ASP A 15 16.10 -4.82 -12.35
C ASP A 15 15.39 -6.03 -13.00
N GLY A 16 14.17 -5.86 -13.51
CA GLY A 16 13.38 -6.93 -14.15
C GLY A 16 12.72 -7.89 -13.15
N SER A 17 12.71 -7.54 -11.85
CA SER A 17 11.92 -8.26 -10.85
C SER A 17 10.46 -7.80 -10.88
N HIS A 18 9.59 -8.55 -10.20
CA HIS A 18 8.15 -8.31 -10.21
C HIS A 18 7.66 -8.00 -8.79
N LEU A 19 7.14 -6.80 -8.60
CA LEU A 19 6.55 -6.33 -7.36
C LEU A 19 5.06 -6.64 -7.36
N VAL A 20 4.58 -7.33 -6.32
CA VAL A 20 3.15 -7.66 -6.21
C VAL A 20 2.37 -6.38 -5.88
N ILE A 21 1.42 -6.03 -6.73
CA ILE A 21 0.53 -4.89 -6.50
C ILE A 21 -0.79 -5.36 -5.91
N ASP A 22 -1.39 -6.38 -6.53
CA ASP A 22 -2.63 -7.00 -6.05
C ASP A 22 -2.44 -8.52 -5.94
N GLY A 23 -3.06 -9.07 -4.90
CA GLY A 23 -2.99 -10.50 -4.59
C GLY A 23 -1.93 -10.89 -3.56
N VAL A 24 -1.30 -9.93 -2.87
CA VAL A 24 -0.32 -10.20 -1.78
C VAL A 24 -0.88 -11.23 -0.81
N GLN A 25 -2.06 -11.00 -0.26
CA GLN A 25 -2.70 -11.93 0.68
C GLN A 25 -2.93 -13.32 0.08
N ARG A 26 -3.32 -13.40 -1.20
CA ARG A 26 -3.57 -14.68 -1.88
C ARG A 26 -2.27 -15.46 -2.08
N ILE A 27 -1.24 -14.80 -2.59
CA ILE A 27 0.08 -15.40 -2.84
C ILE A 27 0.71 -15.81 -1.50
N THR A 28 0.69 -14.94 -0.50
CA THR A 28 1.21 -15.23 0.83
C THR A 28 0.47 -16.41 1.47
N THR A 29 -0.86 -16.46 1.40
CA THR A 29 -1.64 -17.58 1.96
C THR A 29 -1.30 -18.90 1.27
N VAL A 30 -1.16 -18.91 -0.07
CA VAL A 30 -0.73 -20.12 -0.80
C VAL A 30 0.66 -20.57 -0.35
N LEU A 31 1.62 -19.64 -0.25
CA LEU A 31 2.98 -19.95 0.20
C LEU A 31 3.00 -20.49 1.63
N LYS A 32 2.29 -19.84 2.54
CA LYS A 32 2.16 -20.28 3.95
C LYS A 32 1.56 -21.67 4.06
N PHE A 33 0.53 -21.95 3.25
CA PHE A 33 -0.08 -23.27 3.21
C PHE A 33 0.89 -24.34 2.72
N PHE A 34 1.62 -24.06 1.63
CA PHE A 34 2.62 -24.97 1.07
C PHE A 34 3.76 -25.26 2.08
N ASN A 35 4.05 -24.30 2.94
CA ASN A 35 5.00 -24.44 4.06
C ASN A 35 4.43 -25.11 5.31
N ASN A 36 3.19 -25.65 5.28
CA ASN A 36 2.52 -26.30 6.40
C ASN A 36 2.28 -25.39 7.62
N GLU A 37 2.19 -24.07 7.41
CA GLU A 37 2.00 -23.10 8.49
C GLU A 37 0.59 -23.14 9.08
N PHE A 38 -0.41 -23.56 8.31
CA PHE A 38 -1.80 -23.76 8.77
C PHE A 38 -2.45 -24.97 8.08
N ALA A 39 -3.59 -25.41 8.62
CA ALA A 39 -4.40 -26.50 8.08
C ALA A 39 -5.64 -25.96 7.36
N LEU A 40 -6.19 -26.71 6.41
CA LEU A 40 -7.45 -26.33 5.76
C LEU A 40 -8.60 -26.35 6.77
N GLU A 41 -9.45 -25.34 6.70
CA GLU A 41 -10.61 -25.16 7.58
C GLU A 41 -11.83 -24.80 6.70
N GLU A 42 -13.04 -25.10 7.20
CA GLU A 42 -14.32 -24.77 6.55
C GLU A 42 -14.53 -25.45 5.17
N MET A 43 -14.00 -26.66 5.01
CA MET A 43 -14.07 -27.42 3.77
C MET A 43 -15.46 -28.02 3.54
N THR A 44 -16.27 -27.34 2.73
CA THR A 44 -17.62 -27.83 2.34
C THR A 44 -17.60 -28.75 1.12
N ALA A 45 -16.79 -28.43 0.11
CA ALA A 45 -16.72 -29.19 -1.14
C ALA A 45 -15.82 -30.43 -1.05
N PHE A 46 -14.84 -30.43 -0.15
CA PHE A 46 -13.92 -31.54 0.09
C PHE A 46 -13.76 -31.80 1.60
N PRO A 47 -14.79 -32.33 2.29
CA PRO A 47 -14.75 -32.52 3.74
C PRO A 47 -13.60 -33.41 4.21
N ASP A 48 -13.15 -34.36 3.37
CA ASP A 48 -12.02 -35.24 3.67
C ASP A 48 -10.65 -34.52 3.73
N LEU A 49 -10.60 -33.24 3.34
CA LEU A 49 -9.42 -32.39 3.43
C LEU A 49 -9.44 -31.46 4.66
N GLU A 50 -10.54 -31.42 5.40
CA GLU A 50 -10.65 -30.63 6.64
C GLU A 50 -9.53 -31.00 7.62
N GLY A 51 -8.90 -29.98 8.22
CA GLY A 51 -7.83 -30.14 9.20
C GLY A 51 -6.49 -30.61 8.63
N LYS A 52 -6.37 -30.81 7.30
CA LYS A 52 -5.11 -31.25 6.68
C LYS A 52 -4.20 -30.09 6.32
N LYS A 53 -2.91 -30.26 6.58
CA LYS A 53 -1.84 -29.41 6.05
C LYS A 53 -1.43 -29.88 4.65
N PHE A 54 -0.67 -29.04 3.94
CA PHE A 54 -0.20 -29.36 2.59
C PHE A 54 0.50 -30.72 2.49
N SER A 55 1.30 -31.09 3.48
CA SER A 55 2.01 -32.37 3.52
C SER A 55 1.11 -33.60 3.52
N GLU A 56 -0.13 -33.43 4.00
CA GLU A 56 -1.10 -34.49 4.27
C GLU A 56 -2.12 -34.67 3.13
N LEU A 57 -2.01 -33.86 2.06
CA LEU A 57 -2.98 -33.85 0.95
C LEU A 57 -2.83 -35.02 -0.05
N GLY A 58 -1.81 -35.87 0.09
CA GLY A 58 -1.59 -37.02 -0.79
C GLY A 58 -1.50 -36.61 -2.27
N THR A 59 -2.37 -37.18 -3.11
CA THR A 59 -2.37 -36.92 -4.56
C THR A 59 -2.78 -35.49 -4.93
N TYR A 60 -3.54 -34.78 -4.08
CA TYR A 60 -3.96 -33.41 -4.34
C TYR A 60 -2.81 -32.40 -4.34
N ARG A 61 -1.65 -32.76 -3.79
CA ARG A 61 -0.46 -31.89 -3.79
C ARG A 61 -0.02 -31.54 -5.20
N ALA A 62 0.11 -32.55 -6.06
CA ALA A 62 0.52 -32.36 -7.45
C ALA A 62 -0.51 -31.52 -8.24
N GLU A 63 -1.79 -31.64 -7.90
CA GLU A 63 -2.86 -30.82 -8.52
C GLU A 63 -2.76 -29.35 -8.08
N LEU A 64 -2.53 -29.09 -6.79
CA LEU A 64 -2.30 -27.75 -6.26
C LEU A 64 -1.03 -27.11 -6.82
N GLU A 65 0.09 -27.85 -6.87
CA GLU A 65 1.37 -27.38 -7.40
C GLU A 65 1.31 -27.06 -8.90
N SER A 66 0.51 -27.80 -9.67
CA SER A 66 0.31 -27.57 -11.10
C SER A 66 -0.81 -26.58 -11.42
N THR A 67 -1.52 -26.09 -10.40
CA THR A 67 -2.57 -25.08 -10.59
C THR A 67 -1.95 -23.73 -10.91
N THR A 68 -2.36 -23.15 -12.03
CA THR A 68 -1.86 -21.85 -12.48
C THR A 68 -2.71 -20.71 -11.92
N ILE A 69 -2.04 -19.66 -11.45
CA ILE A 69 -2.65 -18.37 -11.13
C ILE A 69 -2.39 -17.45 -12.33
N ARG A 70 -3.42 -16.75 -12.80
CA ARG A 70 -3.27 -15.78 -13.87
C ARG A 70 -2.56 -14.55 -13.33
N CYS A 71 -1.42 -14.20 -13.88
CA CYS A 71 -0.66 -13.01 -13.51
C CYS A 71 -0.68 -12.01 -14.66
N VAL A 72 -0.92 -10.74 -14.35
CA VAL A 72 -0.80 -9.62 -15.29
C VAL A 72 0.38 -8.76 -14.84
N ILE A 73 1.33 -8.55 -15.73
CA ILE A 73 2.51 -7.72 -15.46
C ILE A 73 2.32 -6.38 -16.14
N LEU A 74 2.35 -5.32 -15.35
CA LEU A 74 2.44 -3.93 -15.78
C LEU A 74 3.91 -3.64 -16.03
N ARG A 75 4.26 -3.46 -17.30
CA ARG A 75 5.65 -3.20 -17.70
C ARG A 75 6.00 -1.77 -17.40
N ARG A 76 7.27 -1.53 -17.11
CA ARG A 76 7.81 -0.19 -16.86
C ARG A 76 7.65 0.77 -18.04
N GLU A 77 7.51 0.26 -19.27
CA GLU A 77 7.27 1.08 -20.46
C GLU A 77 5.80 1.50 -20.62
N ASN A 78 4.88 0.97 -19.80
CA ASN A 78 3.49 1.40 -19.84
C ASN A 78 3.37 2.84 -19.32
N PRO A 79 2.60 3.72 -20.01
CA PRO A 79 2.35 5.06 -19.51
C PRO A 79 1.65 5.05 -18.14
N ASP A 80 2.04 5.97 -17.24
CA ASP A 80 1.45 6.13 -15.90
C ASP A 80 -0.10 6.18 -15.94
N GLU A 81 -0.65 6.85 -16.96
CA GLU A 81 -2.11 6.97 -17.19
C GLU A 81 -2.78 5.61 -17.45
N LEU A 82 -2.13 4.73 -18.22
CA LEU A 82 -2.65 3.41 -18.53
C LEU A 82 -2.65 2.52 -17.28
N VAL A 83 -1.59 2.59 -16.49
CA VAL A 83 -1.49 1.87 -15.21
C VAL A 83 -2.59 2.34 -14.25
N THR A 84 -2.77 3.66 -14.14
CA THR A 84 -3.86 4.26 -13.34
C THR A 84 -5.24 3.81 -13.83
N GLU A 85 -5.47 3.76 -15.15
CA GLU A 85 -6.73 3.28 -15.72
C GLU A 85 -6.98 1.80 -15.42
N ILE A 86 -5.94 0.96 -15.47
CA ILE A 86 -6.04 -0.46 -15.11
C ILE A 86 -6.47 -0.59 -13.65
N PHE A 87 -5.87 0.15 -12.72
CA PHE A 87 -6.28 0.15 -11.31
C PHE A 87 -7.71 0.66 -11.12
N ALA A 88 -8.08 1.75 -11.79
CA ALA A 88 -9.44 2.28 -11.73
C ALA A 88 -10.49 1.27 -12.21
N ARG A 89 -10.12 0.39 -13.17
CA ARG A 89 -10.98 -0.71 -13.64
C ARG A 89 -11.02 -1.88 -12.67
N LEU A 90 -9.90 -2.22 -12.03
CA LEU A 90 -9.85 -3.24 -10.98
C LEU A 90 -10.72 -2.87 -9.79
N ASN A 91 -10.58 -1.63 -9.31
CA ASN A 91 -11.29 -1.11 -8.14
C ASN A 91 -12.82 -1.08 -8.31
N LYS A 92 -13.36 -1.13 -9.54
CA LYS A 92 -14.82 -1.17 -9.77
C LYS A 92 -15.49 -2.49 -9.36
N GLY A 93 -14.72 -3.56 -9.15
CA GLY A 93 -15.25 -4.89 -8.82
C GLY A 93 -14.70 -5.50 -7.52
N SER A 94 -13.84 -4.80 -6.78
CA SER A 94 -13.10 -5.33 -5.63
C SER A 94 -12.92 -4.26 -4.53
N VAL A 95 -12.12 -4.58 -3.51
CA VAL A 95 -11.59 -3.55 -2.58
C VAL A 95 -10.83 -2.52 -3.41
N SER A 96 -11.10 -1.24 -3.17
CA SER A 96 -10.39 -0.14 -3.84
C SER A 96 -8.98 -0.08 -3.30
N LEU A 97 -7.99 -0.14 -4.20
CA LEU A 97 -6.63 0.23 -3.85
C LEU A 97 -6.57 1.70 -3.43
N SER A 98 -5.72 2.04 -2.46
CA SER A 98 -5.43 3.43 -2.11
C SER A 98 -4.57 4.11 -3.17
N ASP A 99 -4.61 5.45 -3.17
CA ASP A 99 -3.70 6.27 -3.98
C ASP A 99 -2.23 5.89 -3.72
N GLN A 100 -1.88 5.54 -2.48
CA GLN A 100 -0.52 5.11 -2.14
C GLN A 100 -0.16 3.74 -2.72
N GLU A 101 -1.09 2.79 -2.74
CA GLU A 101 -0.89 1.51 -3.45
C GLU A 101 -0.68 1.71 -4.96
N ILE A 102 -1.39 2.67 -5.56
CA ILE A 102 -1.19 3.06 -6.97
C ILE A 102 0.19 3.68 -7.17
N ARG A 103 0.63 4.60 -6.29
CA ARG A 103 1.97 5.22 -6.36
C ARG A 103 3.09 4.18 -6.27
N HIS A 104 2.96 3.23 -5.36
CA HIS A 104 3.92 2.14 -5.22
C HIS A 104 4.09 1.33 -6.51
N ALA A 105 2.97 1.06 -7.19
CA ALA A 105 2.98 0.37 -8.47
C ALA A 105 3.59 1.18 -9.61
N LEU A 106 3.36 2.50 -9.63
CA LEU A 106 3.87 3.41 -10.64
C LEU A 106 5.36 3.73 -10.49
N TYR A 107 5.82 3.86 -9.25
CA TYR A 107 7.16 4.36 -8.93
C TYR A 107 7.96 3.37 -8.07
N PRO A 108 8.14 2.10 -8.49
CA PRO A 108 8.96 1.16 -7.75
C PRO A 108 10.43 1.57 -7.79
N GLY A 109 11.13 1.54 -6.66
CA GLY A 109 12.54 1.93 -6.59
C GLY A 109 13.05 2.16 -5.18
N ASP A 110 14.23 2.77 -5.06
CA ASP A 110 14.90 2.92 -3.77
C ASP A 110 14.24 3.94 -2.86
N PHE A 111 13.62 4.99 -3.43
CA PHE A 111 12.79 5.91 -2.66
C PHE A 111 11.54 5.21 -2.09
N ASP A 112 10.87 4.39 -2.88
CA ASP A 112 9.72 3.59 -2.41
C ASP A 112 10.13 2.63 -1.28
N LYS A 113 11.28 1.96 -1.41
CA LYS A 113 11.84 1.13 -0.34
C LYS A 113 12.14 1.94 0.93
N LEU A 114 12.61 3.19 0.79
CA LEU A 114 12.84 4.08 1.91
C LEU A 114 11.53 4.44 2.63
N LEU A 115 10.44 4.72 1.88
CA LEU A 115 9.12 4.94 2.48
C LEU A 115 8.67 3.73 3.30
N ASN A 116 8.78 2.53 2.72
CA ASN A 116 8.46 1.26 3.40
C ASN A 116 9.30 1.08 4.68
N GLU A 117 10.61 1.35 4.62
CA GLU A 117 11.50 1.24 5.77
C GLU A 117 11.10 2.19 6.91
N LEU A 118 10.83 3.46 6.58
CA LEU A 118 10.50 4.48 7.57
C LEU A 118 9.08 4.30 8.14
N ALA A 119 8.16 3.78 7.34
CA ALA A 119 6.79 3.46 7.75
C ALA A 119 6.73 2.36 8.82
N GLU A 120 7.72 1.46 8.87
CA GLU A 120 7.84 0.42 9.90
C GLU A 120 8.28 0.97 11.27
N ASN A 121 8.66 2.25 11.36
CA ASN A 121 8.89 2.88 12.66
C ASN A 121 7.60 2.81 13.49
N LYS A 122 7.69 2.27 14.71
CA LYS A 122 6.52 2.06 15.59
C LYS A 122 5.65 3.31 15.77
N ILE A 123 6.25 4.49 15.90
CA ILE A 123 5.49 5.73 16.11
C ILE A 123 4.66 6.07 14.86
N ILE A 124 5.24 5.89 13.67
CA ILE A 124 4.56 6.10 12.38
C ILE A 124 3.50 5.02 12.15
N LYS A 125 3.85 3.77 12.47
CA LYS A 125 2.96 2.60 12.41
C LYS A 125 1.83 2.64 13.44
N ASP A 126 1.94 3.45 14.49
CA ASP A 126 0.87 3.66 15.46
C ASP A 126 0.16 5.03 15.24
N PHE A 127 0.67 5.86 14.34
CA PHE A 127 0.16 7.20 14.03
C PHE A 127 -1.28 7.20 13.51
N GLY A 128 -2.19 7.89 14.19
CA GLY A 128 -3.61 7.91 13.84
C GLY A 128 -4.45 6.75 14.43
N LEU A 129 -3.82 5.80 15.14
CA LEU A 129 -4.57 4.92 16.04
C LEU A 129 -4.86 5.72 17.31
N GLY A 130 -6.13 6.08 17.55
CA GLY A 130 -6.54 6.61 18.85
C GLY A 130 -6.16 5.66 19.99
N LYS A 131 -6.28 6.09 21.26
CA LYS A 131 -5.86 5.33 22.47
C LYS A 131 -6.31 3.86 22.56
N GLU A 132 -7.28 3.43 21.74
CA GLU A 132 -7.81 2.07 21.70
C GLU A 132 -7.42 1.23 20.46
N GLY A 133 -6.67 1.76 19.47
CA GLY A 133 -6.19 0.95 18.34
C GLY A 133 -7.25 0.44 17.35
N LYS A 134 -8.51 0.93 17.43
CA LYS A 134 -9.66 0.41 16.68
C LYS A 134 -9.83 0.99 15.26
N GLY A 135 -8.75 1.33 14.58
CA GLY A 135 -8.78 1.78 13.17
C GLY A 135 -8.49 0.61 12.23
N LYS A 136 -9.36 0.36 11.24
CA LYS A 136 -9.05 -0.53 10.12
C LYS A 136 -8.18 0.26 9.15
N ARG A 137 -6.86 0.10 9.26
CA ARG A 137 -5.92 0.82 8.38
C ARG A 137 -5.97 0.28 6.96
N ASP A 138 -5.80 1.18 6.00
CA ASP A 138 -5.23 0.82 4.71
C ASP A 138 -3.80 0.31 4.92
N ALA A 139 -3.38 -0.69 4.13
CA ALA A 139 -2.07 -1.32 4.31
C ALA A 139 -0.90 -0.33 4.19
N ARG A 140 -1.10 0.81 3.51
CA ARG A 140 -0.04 1.77 3.16
C ARG A 140 -0.20 3.18 3.73
N GLU A 141 -1.12 3.38 4.68
CA GLU A 141 -1.30 4.70 5.33
C GLU A 141 0.00 5.26 5.95
N ALA A 142 0.80 4.39 6.57
CA ALA A 142 2.06 4.79 7.20
C ALA A 142 3.10 5.27 6.16
N GLU A 143 3.15 4.64 4.99
CA GLU A 143 4.02 5.06 3.88
C GLU A 143 3.58 6.43 3.34
N GLU A 144 2.28 6.66 3.19
CA GLU A 144 1.76 7.96 2.74
C GLU A 144 2.08 9.08 3.73
N LEU A 145 2.07 8.80 5.05
CA LEU A 145 2.49 9.79 6.06
C LEU A 145 3.96 10.19 5.91
N VAL A 146 4.84 9.21 5.67
CA VAL A 146 6.26 9.48 5.40
C VAL A 146 6.41 10.28 4.10
N LEU A 147 5.66 9.92 3.05
CA LEU A 147 5.68 10.63 1.78
C LEU A 147 5.24 12.08 1.95
N ARG A 148 4.14 12.33 2.67
CA ARG A 148 3.66 13.68 2.99
C ARG A 148 4.74 14.50 3.70
N PHE A 149 5.43 13.93 4.69
CA PHE A 149 6.54 14.62 5.36
C PHE A 149 7.57 15.08 4.33
N PHE A 150 8.06 14.19 3.48
CA PHE A 150 9.10 14.54 2.51
C PHE A 150 8.62 15.58 1.49
N SER A 151 7.42 15.41 0.94
CA SER A 151 6.86 16.36 -0.01
C SER A 151 6.74 17.76 0.58
N PHE A 152 6.24 17.89 1.82
CA PHE A 152 6.12 19.18 2.50
C PHE A 152 7.45 19.72 3.03
N TYR A 153 8.42 18.86 3.32
CA TYR A 153 9.73 19.27 3.81
C TYR A 153 10.59 19.86 2.69
N GLU A 154 10.55 19.28 1.48
CA GLU A 154 11.40 19.70 0.37
C GLU A 154 10.72 20.60 -0.66
N SER A 155 9.40 20.51 -0.82
CA SER A 155 8.70 21.21 -1.89
C SER A 155 7.31 21.76 -1.47
N PRO A 156 7.18 22.39 -0.29
CA PRO A 156 5.88 22.88 0.19
C PRO A 156 5.22 23.88 -0.76
N GLU A 157 6.01 24.65 -1.51
CA GLU A 157 5.55 25.63 -2.49
C GLU A 157 4.86 25.03 -3.72
N GLU A 158 5.08 23.74 -4.01
CA GLU A 158 4.43 23.06 -5.13
C GLU A 158 3.02 22.54 -4.77
N TYR A 159 2.58 22.69 -3.52
CA TYR A 159 1.26 22.28 -3.09
C TYR A 159 0.17 23.27 -3.53
N GLU A 160 -0.58 22.90 -4.57
CA GLU A 160 -1.66 23.72 -5.15
C GLU A 160 -3.06 23.35 -4.61
N GLY A 161 -3.15 22.72 -3.43
CA GLY A 161 -4.42 22.33 -2.80
C GLY A 161 -4.93 20.93 -3.18
N ASN A 162 -4.30 20.23 -4.12
CA ASN A 162 -4.60 18.82 -4.42
C ASN A 162 -3.50 17.91 -3.86
N LEU A 163 -3.78 17.24 -2.75
CA LEU A 163 -2.79 16.42 -2.06
C LEU A 163 -2.35 15.23 -2.91
N SER A 164 -3.29 14.52 -3.53
CA SER A 164 -2.97 13.32 -4.31
C SER A 164 -2.00 13.65 -5.45
N LYS A 165 -2.27 14.69 -6.24
CA LYS A 165 -1.37 15.15 -7.31
C LYS A 165 -0.02 15.63 -6.80
N PHE A 166 -0.01 16.30 -5.64
CA PHE A 166 1.22 16.78 -5.02
C PHE A 166 2.14 15.62 -4.64
N LEU A 167 1.58 14.59 -3.99
CA LEU A 167 2.33 13.39 -3.63
C LEU A 167 2.78 12.60 -4.87
N ASP A 168 1.94 12.50 -5.91
CA ASP A 168 2.31 11.86 -7.18
C ASP A 168 3.53 12.53 -7.82
N LYS A 169 3.52 13.87 -7.88
CA LYS A 169 4.60 14.66 -8.45
C LYS A 169 5.90 14.46 -7.66
N TYR A 170 5.84 14.52 -6.34
CA TYR A 170 7.01 14.31 -5.50
C TYR A 170 7.54 12.88 -5.62
N MET A 171 6.65 11.86 -5.61
CA MET A 171 7.04 10.46 -5.79
C MET A 171 7.79 10.25 -7.10
N LYS A 172 7.33 10.88 -8.18
CA LYS A 172 7.98 10.84 -9.50
C LYS A 172 9.36 11.50 -9.47
N THR A 173 9.49 12.67 -8.85
CA THR A 173 10.78 13.37 -8.71
C THR A 173 11.78 12.54 -7.89
N ALA A 174 11.36 12.08 -6.71
CA ALA A 174 12.19 11.33 -5.78
C ALA A 174 12.58 9.93 -6.30
N SER A 175 11.83 9.37 -7.27
CA SER A 175 12.18 8.10 -7.94
C SER A 175 13.53 8.10 -8.67
N SER A 176 14.09 9.30 -8.88
CA SER A 176 15.37 9.54 -9.55
C SER A 176 16.48 9.99 -8.59
N TYR A 177 16.23 10.03 -7.28
CA TYR A 177 17.23 10.40 -6.28
C TYR A 177 18.34 9.37 -6.19
N SER A 178 19.55 9.87 -6.00
CA SER A 178 20.76 9.11 -5.70
C SER A 178 20.73 8.53 -4.28
N THR A 179 21.58 7.54 -4.02
CA THR A 179 21.73 6.96 -2.68
C THR A 179 22.09 8.02 -1.65
N GLU A 180 22.95 8.97 -2.00
CA GLU A 180 23.36 10.06 -1.12
C GLU A 180 22.19 10.99 -0.74
N GLU A 181 21.31 11.30 -1.70
CA GLU A 181 20.09 12.07 -1.47
C GLU A 181 19.11 11.32 -0.58
N LEU A 182 18.91 10.02 -0.83
CA LEU A 182 18.05 9.16 -0.01
C LEU A 182 18.55 9.01 1.44
N ASP A 183 19.85 8.89 1.64
CA ASP A 183 20.47 8.85 2.97
C ASP A 183 20.30 10.19 3.71
N ALA A 184 20.40 11.31 3.00
CA ALA A 184 20.13 12.63 3.55
C ALA A 184 18.66 12.78 3.98
N LEU A 185 17.71 12.36 3.14
CA LEU A 185 16.28 12.33 3.47
C LEU A 185 16.01 11.48 4.71
N LYS A 186 16.54 10.27 4.75
CA LYS A 186 16.41 9.35 5.88
C LYS A 186 16.89 9.98 7.18
N LYS A 187 18.04 10.66 7.14
CA LYS A 187 18.59 11.38 8.30
C LYS A 187 17.69 12.54 8.72
N ASN A 188 17.20 13.33 7.76
CA ASN A 188 16.32 14.46 8.03
C ASN A 188 15.01 14.01 8.68
N PHE A 189 14.39 12.95 8.16
CA PHE A 189 13.19 12.35 8.73
C PHE A 189 13.39 11.92 10.19
N LYS A 190 14.47 11.16 10.46
CA LYS A 190 14.77 10.70 11.83
C LYS A 190 15.02 11.85 12.78
N ASN A 191 15.80 12.84 12.37
CA ASN A 191 16.07 14.03 13.19
C ASN A 191 14.79 14.82 13.49
N ALA A 192 13.91 14.98 12.50
CA ALA A 192 12.63 15.67 12.69
C ALA A 192 11.72 14.89 13.64
N LEU A 193 11.63 13.56 13.49
CA LEU A 193 10.87 12.70 14.39
C LEU A 193 11.41 12.76 15.82
N ASP A 194 12.73 12.66 16.00
CA ASP A 194 13.37 12.75 17.32
C ASP A 194 13.14 14.13 17.96
N ALA A 195 13.24 15.21 17.18
CA ALA A 195 12.94 16.56 17.66
C ALA A 195 11.47 16.69 18.11
N CYS A 196 10.52 16.14 17.33
CA CYS A 196 9.12 16.11 17.71
C CYS A 196 8.91 15.37 19.04
N LEU A 197 9.58 14.25 19.27
CA LEU A 197 9.46 13.47 20.51
C LEU A 197 10.12 14.14 21.72
N ILE A 198 11.10 15.02 21.50
CA ILE A 198 11.71 15.83 22.56
C ILE A 198 10.77 16.98 22.95
N VAL A 199 10.20 17.67 21.96
CA VAL A 199 9.38 18.86 22.17
C VAL A 199 7.97 18.51 22.65
N PHE A 200 7.40 17.45 22.11
CA PHE A 200 6.06 16.98 22.42
C PHE A 200 6.18 15.61 23.08
N SER A 201 5.48 15.39 24.19
CA SER A 201 5.37 14.03 24.73
C SER A 201 4.72 13.11 23.69
N GLN A 202 5.00 11.81 23.72
CA GLN A 202 4.40 10.86 22.77
C GLN A 202 2.88 11.02 22.69
N GLU A 203 2.19 11.18 23.83
CA GLU A 203 0.74 11.40 23.86
C GLU A 203 0.32 12.71 23.16
N GLU A 204 1.08 13.79 23.30
CA GLU A 204 0.78 15.08 22.67
C GLU A 204 1.02 15.07 21.15
N VAL A 205 2.06 14.36 20.68
CA VAL A 205 2.29 14.17 19.23
C VAL A 205 1.08 13.50 18.58
N PHE A 206 0.57 12.43 19.21
CA PHE A 206 -0.61 11.73 18.71
C PHE A 206 -1.88 12.59 18.85
N SER A 207 -2.07 13.30 19.96
CA SER A 207 -3.21 14.20 20.18
C SER A 207 -3.28 15.33 19.16
N ALA A 208 -2.20 16.10 19.00
CA ALA A 208 -2.15 17.24 18.10
C ALA A 208 -2.39 16.85 16.63
N PHE A 209 -1.95 15.65 16.25
CA PHE A 209 -2.22 15.11 14.92
C PHE A 209 -3.65 14.59 14.77
N ILE A 210 -4.21 13.89 15.76
CA ILE A 210 -5.63 13.52 15.74
C ILE A 210 -6.50 14.77 15.62
N ASP A 211 -6.18 15.84 16.33
CA ASP A 211 -6.87 17.12 16.23
C ASP A 211 -6.72 17.74 14.82
N LEU A 212 -5.51 17.67 14.24
CA LEU A 212 -5.26 18.11 12.86
C LEU A 212 -6.05 17.29 11.83
N CYS A 213 -6.04 15.96 11.91
CA CYS A 213 -6.74 15.09 10.97
C CYS A 213 -8.25 15.07 11.15
N THR A 214 -8.74 15.34 12.36
CA THR A 214 -10.17 15.45 12.63
C THR A 214 -10.71 16.84 12.33
N SER A 215 -9.83 17.85 12.17
CA SER A 215 -10.21 19.21 11.80
C SER A 215 -10.91 19.28 10.44
N ASP A 216 -11.94 20.12 10.37
CA ASP A 216 -12.74 20.31 9.15
C ASP A 216 -11.93 20.91 7.99
N SER A 217 -10.84 21.64 8.29
CA SER A 217 -9.92 22.18 7.30
C SER A 217 -9.11 21.09 6.60
N PHE A 218 -8.63 20.09 7.35
CA PHE A 218 -7.86 18.97 6.80
C PHE A 218 -8.74 17.95 6.05
N LYS A 219 -9.96 17.69 6.56
CA LYS A 219 -10.94 16.85 5.85
C LYS A 219 -11.36 17.45 4.52
N LYS A 220 -11.51 18.78 4.44
CA LYS A 220 -11.83 19.48 3.18
C LYS A 220 -10.70 19.45 2.14
N SER A 221 -9.43 19.45 2.56
CA SER A 221 -8.29 19.39 1.64
C SER A 221 -7.98 17.97 1.13
N THR A 222 -8.47 16.94 1.85
CA THR A 222 -8.28 15.52 1.51
C THR A 222 -9.50 14.88 0.83
N ALA A 223 -10.71 15.44 0.99
CA ALA A 223 -11.93 14.97 0.33
C ALA A 223 -12.08 15.40 -1.14
N GLY A 224 -11.09 16.11 -1.72
CA GLY A 224 -11.12 16.59 -3.11
C GLY A 224 -10.95 15.50 -4.20
N GLY A 225 -11.01 14.22 -3.83
CA GLY A 225 -11.02 13.08 -4.75
C GLY A 225 -12.43 12.65 -5.11
N LEU A 226 -12.94 13.13 -6.26
CA LEU A 226 -14.07 12.55 -7.01
C LEU A 226 -15.38 12.28 -6.22
N GLN A 227 -16.04 13.33 -5.73
CA GLN A 227 -17.51 13.37 -5.80
C GLN A 227 -17.88 14.04 -7.12
N ARG A 228 -18.15 13.22 -8.15
CA ARG A 228 -19.02 13.69 -9.24
C ARG A 228 -20.42 13.75 -8.65
N ASP A 229 -20.96 14.96 -8.58
CA ASP A 229 -22.36 15.21 -8.26
C ASP A 229 -23.24 14.31 -9.13
N LYS A 230 -24.00 13.42 -8.46
CA LYS A 230 -25.16 12.76 -9.04
C LYS A 230 -26.34 13.69 -8.84
N GLU A 231 -26.39 14.75 -9.62
CA GLU A 231 -27.53 15.63 -9.87
C GLU A 231 -27.11 16.36 -11.15
N ASP A 232 -27.41 15.83 -12.33
CA ASP A 232 -28.67 16.13 -12.99
C ASP A 232 -29.24 14.93 -13.75
N VAL A 233 -30.42 14.49 -13.30
CA VAL A 233 -31.42 13.80 -14.11
C VAL A 233 -32.40 14.87 -14.56
N ILE A 234 -32.39 15.20 -15.86
CA ILE A 234 -33.59 15.29 -16.71
C ILE A 234 -33.25 14.70 -18.06
#